data_AF-A0A132CEF5-F1
#
_entry.id   AF-A0A132CEF5-F1
#
_cell.length_a   1.000
_cell.length_b   1.000
_cell.length_c   1.000
_cell.angle_alpha   90.00
_cell.angle_beta   90.00
_cell.angle_gamma   90.00
#
_symmetry.space_group_name_H-M   'P 1'
#
loop_
_entity.id
_entity.type
_entity.pdbx_description
1 polymer ?
#
loop_
_entity_poly.entity_id
_entity_poly.type
_entity_poly.pdbx_seq_one_letter_code
_entity_poly.pdbx_strand_id
1 'polypeptide(L)'
;MPYGRTCQFVPGWKGLVDLVSRSGRATVWTGTVFEGDEFDYALGDSPFIRHRPGEENDPDKITHVYAVGRVNGSEYPVIEVWTIRKIWKHRDKYNKVGAKHYSFRDPEMYARKVPLLQVLKYMPKSIELQNAMAIANAADNGHHAVIDGNFVTVTDPDTGATVDPSTGELTDQRAQQSDMTLQAYDDLLSQIQKADDVEVLALVMDSARDLPADQLTKLKQAYEDRKEVLIGA
;
A
#
# COMPACT_ATOMS: atom_id res chain seq x y z
N MET A 1 15.46 1.12 -4.81
CA MET A 1 14.98 1.87 -5.99
C MET A 1 15.11 3.35 -5.65
N PRO A 2 15.82 4.17 -6.44
CA PRO A 2 15.87 5.60 -6.19
C PRO A 2 14.50 6.22 -6.52
N TYR A 3 13.89 6.87 -5.53
CA TYR A 3 12.72 7.70 -5.73
C TYR A 3 13.13 9.13 -5.33
N GLY A 4 13.41 9.98 -6.31
CA GLY A 4 13.95 11.31 -6.04
C GLY A 4 15.31 11.26 -5.32
N ARG A 5 15.45 11.96 -4.18
CA ARG A 5 16.69 12.03 -3.37
C ARG A 5 16.77 10.97 -2.26
N THR A 6 15.76 10.12 -2.10
CA THR A 6 15.70 9.08 -1.05
C THR A 6 15.80 7.68 -1.64
N CYS A 7 16.70 6.87 -1.08
CA CYS A 7 16.87 5.46 -1.45
C CYS A 7 15.91 4.60 -0.63
N GLN A 8 14.91 4.02 -1.29
CA GLN A 8 14.02 3.05 -0.66
C GLN A 8 14.54 1.63 -0.89
N PHE A 9 14.80 0.90 0.19
CA PHE A 9 15.10 -0.54 0.12
C PHE A 9 13.78 -1.30 -0.03
N VAL A 10 13.52 -1.81 -1.24
CA VAL A 10 12.37 -2.68 -1.51
C VAL A 10 12.93 -4.10 -1.60
N PRO A 11 12.65 -4.97 -0.60
CA PRO A 11 13.14 -6.33 -0.65
C PRO A 11 12.49 -7.09 -1.83
N GLY A 12 13.32 -7.68 -2.68
CA GLY A 12 12.87 -8.65 -3.67
C GLY A 12 12.42 -9.96 -3.02
N TRP A 13 11.92 -10.90 -3.82
CA TRP A 13 11.44 -12.19 -3.29
C TRP A 13 12.50 -12.95 -2.47
N LYS A 14 13.78 -12.88 -2.88
CA LYS A 14 14.90 -13.49 -2.14
C LYS A 14 15.03 -12.92 -0.71
N GLY A 15 14.89 -11.59 -0.56
CA GLY A 15 14.96 -10.93 0.74
C GLY A 15 13.78 -11.32 1.64
N LEU A 16 12.58 -11.45 1.07
CA LEU A 16 11.41 -11.93 1.80
C LEU A 16 11.58 -13.38 2.27
N VAL A 17 12.14 -14.26 1.44
CA VAL A 17 12.44 -15.65 1.79
C VAL A 17 13.48 -15.74 2.91
N ASP A 18 14.52 -14.91 2.85
CA ASP A 18 15.57 -14.83 3.88
C ASP A 18 15.00 -14.37 5.24
N LEU A 19 14.18 -13.31 5.24
CA LEU A 19 13.52 -12.82 6.46
C LEU A 19 12.67 -13.89 7.15
N VAL A 20 11.94 -14.69 6.38
CA VAL A 20 11.15 -15.80 6.93
C VAL A 20 12.06 -16.88 7.51
N SER A 21 13.10 -17.26 6.77
CA SER A 21 14.04 -18.31 7.18
C SER A 21 14.76 -17.95 8.48
N ARG A 22 15.15 -16.68 8.66
CA ARG A 22 15.78 -16.17 9.89
C ARG A 22 14.90 -16.28 11.13
N SER A 23 13.58 -16.22 10.96
CA SER A 23 12.66 -16.38 12.09
C SER A 23 12.72 -17.79 12.70
N GLY A 24 13.16 -18.78 11.93
CA GLY A 24 13.19 -20.19 12.32
C GLY A 24 11.82 -20.83 12.54
N ARG A 25 10.71 -20.11 12.29
CA ARG A 25 9.34 -20.57 12.54
C ARG A 25 8.63 -21.12 11.31
N ALA A 26 9.12 -20.76 10.13
CA ALA A 26 8.56 -21.20 8.86
C ALA A 26 9.63 -21.22 7.79
N THR A 27 9.35 -21.95 6.71
CA THR A 27 10.14 -21.97 5.48
C THR A 27 9.24 -21.59 4.32
N VAL A 28 9.77 -20.81 3.38
CA VAL A 28 9.05 -20.42 2.17
C VAL A 28 9.95 -20.56 0.96
N TRP A 29 9.37 -20.94 -0.18
CA TRP A 29 10.07 -20.94 -1.45
C TRP A 29 9.10 -20.68 -2.59
N THR A 30 9.64 -20.37 -3.75
CA THR A 30 8.88 -20.09 -4.97
C THR A 30 9.42 -20.93 -6.12
N GLY A 31 8.54 -21.26 -7.06
CA GLY A 31 8.91 -21.95 -8.29
C GLY A 31 8.19 -21.34 -9.49
N THR A 32 8.83 -21.44 -10.64
CA THR A 32 8.32 -21.01 -11.93
C THR A 32 8.23 -22.24 -12.81
N VAL A 33 7.10 -22.39 -13.49
CA VAL A 33 6.80 -23.52 -14.36
C VAL A 33 6.80 -23.01 -15.78
N PHE A 34 7.61 -23.61 -16.63
CA PHE A 34 7.76 -23.30 -18.04
C PHE A 34 6.96 -24.28 -18.92
N GLU A 35 6.79 -23.93 -20.19
CA GLU A 35 6.27 -24.85 -21.18
C GLU A 35 7.18 -26.09 -21.28
N GLY A 36 6.57 -27.27 -21.18
CA GLY A 36 7.29 -28.55 -21.20
C GLY A 36 7.60 -29.14 -19.82
N ASP A 37 7.40 -28.40 -18.73
CA ASP A 37 7.57 -28.93 -17.37
C ASP A 37 6.46 -29.94 -17.01
N GLU A 38 6.80 -30.98 -16.26
CA GLU A 38 5.79 -31.82 -15.61
C GLU A 38 5.28 -31.11 -14.36
N PHE A 39 4.04 -30.62 -14.41
CA PHE A 39 3.44 -29.85 -13.32
C PHE A 39 2.03 -30.36 -12.95
N ASP A 40 1.89 -30.79 -11.71
CA ASP A 40 0.64 -31.28 -11.10
C ASP A 40 0.47 -30.65 -9.72
N TYR A 41 -0.74 -30.17 -9.40
CA TYR A 41 -1.02 -29.52 -8.13
C TYR A 41 -2.49 -29.65 -7.73
N ALA A 42 -2.73 -29.62 -6.43
CA ALA A 42 -4.07 -29.51 -5.86
C ALA A 42 -4.10 -28.45 -4.77
N LEU A 43 -5.17 -27.65 -4.80
CA LEU A 43 -5.52 -26.70 -3.75
C LEU A 43 -6.77 -27.28 -3.08
N GLY A 44 -6.73 -27.53 -1.76
CA GLY A 44 -7.79 -28.24 -1.05
C GLY A 44 -7.38 -28.63 0.37
N ASP A 45 -8.05 -29.62 0.94
CA ASP A 45 -7.76 -30.19 2.27
C ASP A 45 -6.39 -30.88 2.33
N SER A 46 -5.96 -31.46 1.21
CA SER A 46 -4.68 -32.15 1.07
C SER A 46 -3.83 -31.50 -0.03
N PRO A 47 -3.34 -30.25 0.18
CA PRO A 47 -2.70 -29.48 -0.86
C PRO A 47 -1.31 -30.03 -1.20
N PHE A 48 -0.98 -30.05 -2.49
CA PHE A 48 0.34 -30.46 -2.96
C PHE A 48 0.76 -29.72 -4.23
N ILE A 49 2.08 -29.69 -4.46
CA ILE A 49 2.70 -29.35 -5.73
C ILE A 49 3.72 -30.44 -6.07
N ARG A 50 3.64 -30.94 -7.30
CA ARG A 50 4.64 -31.79 -7.94
C ARG A 50 5.11 -31.06 -9.19
N HIS A 51 6.37 -30.65 -9.16
CA HIS A 51 6.98 -29.93 -10.25
C HIS A 51 8.33 -30.57 -10.58
N ARG A 52 8.49 -31.03 -11.83
CA ARG A 52 9.76 -31.48 -12.38
C ARG A 52 10.15 -30.54 -13.52
N PRO A 53 11.12 -29.65 -13.29
CA PRO A 53 11.59 -28.73 -14.33
C PRO A 53 12.21 -29.50 -15.49
N GLY A 54 11.95 -29.04 -16.71
CA GLY A 54 12.74 -29.35 -17.89
C GLY A 54 13.95 -28.43 -18.02
N GLU A 55 14.41 -28.26 -19.25
CA GLU A 55 15.57 -27.40 -19.58
C GLU A 55 15.16 -25.98 -20.03
N GLU A 56 13.86 -25.70 -20.13
CA GLU A 56 13.35 -24.40 -20.57
C GLU A 56 13.56 -23.33 -19.50
N ASN A 57 14.00 -22.14 -19.93
CA ASN A 57 14.29 -21.01 -19.05
C ASN A 57 13.89 -19.65 -19.63
N ASP A 58 13.24 -19.62 -20.79
CA ASP A 58 12.71 -18.40 -21.42
C ASP A 58 11.55 -17.82 -20.59
N PRO A 59 11.66 -16.59 -20.06
CA PRO A 59 10.60 -15.95 -19.29
C PRO A 59 9.26 -15.82 -20.02
N ASP A 60 9.27 -15.77 -21.35
CA ASP A 60 8.05 -15.66 -22.15
C ASP A 60 7.25 -16.97 -22.21
N LYS A 61 7.90 -18.10 -21.88
CA LYS A 61 7.29 -19.44 -21.82
C LYS A 61 6.87 -19.87 -20.41
N ILE A 62 6.82 -18.93 -19.47
CA ILE A 62 6.29 -19.22 -18.14
C ILE A 62 4.79 -19.47 -18.23
N THR A 63 4.32 -20.60 -17.72
CA THR A 63 2.88 -20.94 -17.68
C THR A 63 2.27 -20.62 -16.32
N HIS A 64 2.94 -21.05 -15.25
CA HIS A 64 2.49 -20.92 -13.87
C HIS A 64 3.64 -20.48 -12.97
N VAL A 65 3.29 -19.80 -11.89
CA VAL A 65 4.22 -19.48 -10.81
C VAL A 65 3.55 -19.81 -9.50
N TYR A 66 4.31 -20.41 -8.60
CA TYR A 66 3.80 -20.82 -7.30
C TYR A 66 4.70 -20.40 -6.16
N ALA A 67 4.11 -20.32 -4.98
CA ALA A 67 4.81 -20.19 -3.72
C ALA A 67 4.28 -21.22 -2.73
N VAL A 68 5.18 -21.71 -1.88
CA VAL A 68 4.85 -22.65 -0.81
C VAL A 68 5.43 -22.11 0.49
N GLY A 69 4.61 -22.11 1.54
CA GLY A 69 5.01 -21.80 2.90
C GLY A 69 4.69 -22.94 3.85
N ARG A 70 5.67 -23.35 4.65
CA ARG A 70 5.52 -24.37 5.68
C ARG A 70 5.83 -23.76 7.03
N VAL A 71 4.82 -23.70 7.90
CA VAL A 71 5.00 -23.36 9.31
C VAL A 71 5.46 -24.60 10.05
N ASN A 72 6.41 -24.47 10.96
CA ASN A 72 6.91 -25.59 11.75
C ASN A 72 5.76 -26.20 12.57
N GLY A 73 5.57 -27.52 12.46
CA GLY A 73 4.47 -28.23 13.13
C GLY A 73 3.12 -28.17 12.41
N SER A 74 3.02 -27.50 11.26
CA SER A 74 1.83 -27.58 10.41
C SER A 74 1.80 -28.90 9.63
N GLU A 75 0.66 -29.57 9.60
CA GLU A 75 0.45 -30.78 8.81
C GLU A 75 0.50 -30.49 7.30
N TYR A 76 -0.13 -29.38 6.89
CA TYR A 76 -0.21 -28.97 5.50
C TYR A 76 0.51 -27.65 5.21
N PRO A 77 1.12 -27.50 4.02
CA PRO A 77 1.67 -26.24 3.56
C PRO A 77 0.57 -25.26 3.12
N VAL A 78 0.86 -23.97 3.21
CA VAL A 78 0.11 -22.93 2.50
C VAL A 78 0.68 -22.83 1.09
N ILE A 79 -0.15 -23.07 0.08
CA ILE A 79 0.24 -23.08 -1.34
C ILE A 79 -0.57 -22.05 -2.10
N GLU A 80 0.10 -21.26 -2.93
CA GLU A 80 -0.52 -20.37 -3.90
C GLU A 80 0.05 -20.63 -5.29
N VAL A 81 -0.81 -20.89 -6.26
CA VAL A 81 -0.46 -21.12 -7.67
C VAL A 81 -1.21 -20.12 -8.54
N TRP A 82 -0.48 -19.37 -9.35
CA TRP A 82 -1.05 -18.38 -10.26
C TRP A 82 -0.61 -18.67 -11.69
N THR A 83 -1.53 -18.56 -12.63
CA THR A 83 -1.18 -18.54 -14.06
C THR A 83 -0.44 -17.25 -14.39
N ILE A 84 0.47 -17.31 -15.36
CA ILE A 84 1.21 -16.13 -15.79
C ILE A 84 0.28 -14.99 -16.24
N ARG A 85 -0.83 -15.35 -16.88
CA ARG A 85 -1.88 -14.40 -17.30
C ARG A 85 -2.53 -13.68 -16.12
N LYS A 86 -2.76 -14.38 -15.00
CA LYS A 86 -3.31 -13.77 -13.78
C LYS A 86 -2.32 -12.77 -13.17
N ILE A 87 -1.03 -13.07 -13.23
CA ILE A 87 0.05 -12.19 -12.75
C ILE A 87 0.12 -10.92 -13.58
N TRP A 88 0.10 -11.01 -14.91
CA TRP A 88 0.12 -9.83 -15.77
C TRP A 88 -1.13 -8.97 -15.61
N LYS A 89 -2.32 -9.58 -15.50
CA LYS A 89 -3.55 -8.83 -15.15
C LYS A 89 -3.43 -8.11 -13.81
N HIS A 90 -2.81 -8.75 -12.81
CA HIS A 90 -2.54 -8.10 -11.52
C HIS A 90 -1.58 -6.93 -11.68
N ARG A 91 -0.47 -7.12 -12.38
CA ARG A 91 0.49 -6.03 -12.69
C ARG A 91 -0.24 -4.86 -13.33
N ASP A 92 -0.96 -5.09 -14.42
CA ASP A 92 -1.56 -4.01 -15.20
C ASP A 92 -2.65 -3.27 -14.41
N LYS A 93 -3.33 -3.96 -13.47
CA LYS A 93 -4.32 -3.34 -12.57
C LYS A 93 -3.70 -2.46 -11.48
N TYR A 94 -2.59 -2.90 -10.88
CA TYR A 94 -2.00 -2.24 -9.70
C TYR A 94 -0.77 -1.39 -10.00
N ASN A 95 -0.20 -1.51 -11.20
CA ASN A 95 0.96 -0.74 -11.62
C ASN A 95 0.59 0.73 -11.89
N LYS A 96 0.81 1.59 -10.88
CA LYS A 96 0.70 3.06 -11.03
C LYS A 96 1.97 3.73 -11.58
N VAL A 97 3.07 2.98 -11.69
CA VAL A 97 4.40 3.48 -12.11
C VAL A 97 4.58 3.42 -13.64
N GLY A 98 3.66 2.77 -14.34
CA GLY A 98 3.69 2.63 -15.80
C GLY A 98 4.89 1.80 -16.28
N ALA A 99 5.46 2.18 -17.43
CA ALA A 99 6.54 1.43 -18.08
C ALA A 99 7.85 1.33 -17.27
N LYS A 100 8.02 2.17 -16.24
CA LYS A 100 9.19 2.16 -15.36
C LYS A 100 9.14 1.05 -14.30
N HIS A 101 8.03 0.32 -14.21
CA HIS A 101 7.89 -0.76 -13.25
C HIS A 101 8.90 -1.89 -13.53
N TYR A 102 9.60 -2.36 -12.50
CA TYR A 102 10.70 -3.32 -12.66
C TYR A 102 10.29 -4.64 -13.32
N SER A 103 9.00 -5.00 -13.26
CA SER A 103 8.45 -6.19 -13.93
C SER A 103 8.65 -6.20 -15.44
N PHE A 104 8.87 -5.06 -16.09
CA PHE A 104 9.16 -5.02 -17.54
C PHE A 104 10.62 -5.38 -17.84
N ARG A 105 11.53 -5.17 -16.89
CA ARG A 105 12.95 -5.56 -17.00
C ARG A 105 13.18 -6.97 -16.49
N ASP A 106 12.54 -7.32 -15.37
CA ASP A 106 12.72 -8.58 -14.64
C ASP A 106 11.35 -9.27 -14.43
N PRO A 107 10.70 -9.77 -15.51
CA PRO A 107 9.34 -10.32 -15.46
C PRO A 107 9.21 -11.53 -14.52
N GLU A 108 10.15 -12.47 -14.60
CA GLU A 108 10.16 -13.66 -13.74
C GLU A 108 10.25 -13.30 -12.25
N MET A 109 11.08 -12.29 -11.91
CA MET A 109 11.24 -11.85 -10.53
C MET A 109 9.93 -11.28 -9.96
N TYR A 110 9.21 -10.48 -10.75
CA TYR A 110 7.89 -9.99 -10.38
C TYR A 110 6.89 -11.14 -10.24
N ALA A 111 6.88 -12.06 -11.20
CA ALA A 111 5.97 -13.18 -11.22
C ALA A 111 6.14 -14.07 -9.98
N ARG A 112 7.38 -14.36 -9.55
CA ARG A 112 7.68 -15.09 -8.31
C ARG A 112 7.26 -14.35 -7.04
N LYS A 113 7.35 -13.01 -7.04
CA LYS A 113 7.00 -12.19 -5.87
C LYS A 113 5.51 -12.24 -5.56
N VAL A 114 4.64 -12.24 -6.57
CA VAL A 114 3.19 -12.09 -6.37
C VAL A 114 2.58 -13.25 -5.56
N PRO A 115 2.78 -14.54 -5.90
CA PRO A 115 2.29 -15.66 -5.07
C PRO A 115 2.95 -15.70 -3.70
N LEU A 116 4.25 -15.35 -3.61
CA LEU A 116 4.96 -15.30 -2.33
C LEU A 116 4.28 -14.35 -1.35
N LEU A 117 3.93 -13.13 -1.79
CA LEU A 117 3.21 -12.17 -0.95
C LEU A 117 1.87 -12.70 -0.43
N GLN A 118 1.18 -13.56 -1.19
CA GLN A 118 -0.05 -14.21 -0.73
C GLN A 118 0.22 -15.23 0.36
N VAL A 119 1.21 -16.11 0.16
CA VAL A 119 1.61 -17.11 1.17
C VAL A 119 2.05 -16.44 2.48
N LEU A 120 2.84 -15.36 2.38
CA LEU A 120 3.35 -14.65 3.56
C LEU A 120 2.25 -14.05 4.45
N LYS A 121 1.02 -13.85 3.93
CA LYS A 121 -0.11 -13.39 4.74
C LYS A 121 -0.46 -14.38 5.86
N TYR A 122 -0.19 -15.66 5.65
CA TYR A 122 -0.51 -16.76 6.55
C TYR A 122 0.70 -17.25 7.37
N MET A 123 1.90 -16.72 7.10
CA MET A 123 3.11 -17.12 7.83
C MET A 123 3.22 -16.38 9.16
N PRO A 124 3.89 -16.95 10.19
CA PRO A 124 4.26 -16.23 11.40
C PRO A 124 5.12 -15.03 11.04
N LYS A 125 4.66 -13.82 11.39
CA LYS A 125 5.34 -12.58 10.97
C LYS A 125 6.18 -12.04 12.11
N SER A 126 7.49 -11.90 11.90
CA SER A 126 8.30 -10.96 12.68
C SER A 126 7.93 -9.53 12.30
N ILE A 127 8.21 -8.57 13.18
CA ILE A 127 8.01 -7.13 12.89
C ILE A 127 8.77 -6.74 11.61
N GLU A 128 9.99 -7.25 11.43
CA GLU A 128 10.79 -7.04 10.22
C GLU A 128 10.09 -7.53 8.94
N LEU A 129 9.47 -8.72 8.99
CA LEU A 129 8.73 -9.27 7.85
C LEU A 129 7.45 -8.45 7.57
N GLN A 130 6.74 -8.01 8.60
CA GLN A 130 5.57 -7.13 8.45
C GLN A 130 5.96 -5.83 7.75
N ASN A 131 7.05 -5.20 8.19
CA ASN A 131 7.55 -3.96 7.62
C ASN A 131 8.00 -4.16 6.16
N ALA A 132 8.74 -5.24 5.88
CA ALA A 132 9.16 -5.59 4.53
C ALA A 132 7.98 -5.83 3.57
N MET A 133 6.92 -6.50 4.02
CA MET A 133 5.71 -6.73 3.23
C MET A 133 4.95 -5.43 2.95
N ALA A 134 4.83 -4.53 3.94
CA ALA A 134 4.18 -3.24 3.77
C ALA A 134 4.91 -2.38 2.73
N ILE A 135 6.24 -2.31 2.82
CA ILE A 135 7.09 -1.59 1.85
C ILE A 135 6.98 -2.20 0.46
N ALA A 136 7.00 -3.53 0.36
CA ALA A 136 6.90 -4.22 -0.91
C ALA A 136 5.57 -3.93 -1.63
N ASN A 137 4.46 -3.91 -0.89
CA ASN A 137 3.13 -3.58 -1.42
C ASN A 137 3.02 -2.10 -1.80
N ALA A 138 3.52 -1.20 -0.95
CA ALA A 138 3.54 0.24 -1.23
C ALA A 138 4.31 0.54 -2.52
N ALA A 139 5.51 -0.05 -2.68
CA ALA A 139 6.33 0.14 -3.86
C ALA A 139 5.68 -0.38 -5.15
N ASP A 140 5.01 -1.54 -5.11
CA ASP A 140 4.28 -2.07 -6.27
C ASP A 140 3.10 -1.17 -6.69
N ASN A 141 2.50 -0.48 -5.72
CA ASN A 141 1.42 0.48 -5.95
C ASN A 141 1.91 1.91 -6.25
N GLY A 142 3.22 2.14 -6.35
CA GLY A 142 3.80 3.45 -6.61
C GLY A 142 3.79 4.42 -5.41
N HIS A 143 3.55 3.90 -4.20
CA HIS A 143 3.60 4.68 -2.96
C HIS A 143 5.01 4.67 -2.37
N HIS A 144 5.41 5.79 -1.76
CA HIS A 144 6.65 5.85 -0.98
C HIS A 144 6.39 5.25 0.40
N ALA A 145 7.31 4.43 0.91
CA ALA A 145 7.23 3.93 2.28
C ALA A 145 8.56 4.22 2.98
N VAL A 146 8.48 5.02 4.05
CA VAL A 146 9.62 5.38 4.89
C VAL A 146 9.51 4.55 6.18
N ILE A 147 10.64 3.95 6.58
CA ILE A 147 10.76 3.29 7.87
C ILE A 147 11.27 4.34 8.86
N ASP A 148 10.50 4.64 9.90
CA ASP A 148 10.94 5.41 11.06
C ASP A 148 10.90 4.51 12.30
N GLY A 149 12.06 4.01 12.71
CA GLY A 149 12.18 3.01 13.76
C GLY A 149 11.39 1.72 13.45
N ASN A 150 10.41 1.39 14.30
CA ASN A 150 9.55 0.21 14.15
C ASN A 150 8.30 0.43 13.28
N PHE A 151 8.02 1.66 12.85
CA PHE A 151 6.81 2.02 12.11
C PHE A 151 7.10 2.22 10.62
N VAL A 152 6.20 1.73 9.77
CA VAL A 152 6.21 1.97 8.32
C VAL A 152 5.15 3.00 7.98
N THR A 153 5.58 4.18 7.52
CA THR A 153 4.69 5.21 7.02
C THR A 153 4.62 5.09 5.50
N VAL A 154 3.43 4.80 4.96
CA VAL A 154 3.18 4.78 3.51
C VAL A 154 2.63 6.13 3.10
N THR A 155 3.36 6.85 2.27
CA THR A 155 3.01 8.16 1.71
C THR A 155 2.51 7.98 0.28
N ASP A 156 1.31 8.49 0.02
CA ASP A 156 0.73 8.56 -1.32
C ASP A 156 1.49 9.57 -2.21
N PRO A 157 1.72 9.26 -3.50
CA PRO A 157 2.42 10.18 -4.41
C PRO A 157 1.63 11.47 -4.73
N ASP A 158 0.37 11.59 -4.30
CA ASP A 158 -0.44 12.81 -4.46
C ASP A 158 -0.25 13.85 -3.35
N THR A 159 0.55 13.58 -2.31
CA THR A 159 1.02 14.65 -1.42
C THR A 159 2.33 15.19 -1.96
N GLY A 160 2.22 16.14 -2.90
CA GLY A 160 3.32 16.67 -3.69
C GLY A 160 4.34 17.42 -2.86
N ALA A 161 5.35 16.73 -2.33
CA ALA A 161 6.50 17.38 -1.73
C ALA A 161 7.34 18.09 -2.81
N THR A 162 7.16 19.39 -2.97
CA THR A 162 8.04 20.25 -3.77
C THR A 162 9.25 20.65 -2.92
N VAL A 163 10.45 20.31 -3.37
CA VAL A 163 11.72 20.73 -2.77
C VAL A 163 12.09 22.12 -3.31
N ASP A 164 12.32 23.11 -2.43
CA ASP A 164 12.83 24.43 -2.83
C ASP A 164 14.25 24.27 -3.40
N PRO A 165 14.50 24.61 -4.69
CA PRO A 165 15.78 24.38 -5.33
C PRO A 165 16.89 25.35 -4.87
N SER A 166 16.58 26.37 -4.07
CA SER A 166 17.55 27.39 -3.63
C SER A 166 18.07 27.16 -2.20
N THR A 167 17.23 26.70 -1.28
CA THR A 167 17.58 26.54 0.15
C THR A 167 17.74 25.08 0.60
N GLY A 168 17.20 24.13 -0.18
CA GLY A 168 17.22 22.71 0.20
C GLY A 168 16.38 22.38 1.43
N GLU A 169 15.56 23.31 1.91
CA GLU A 169 14.63 23.07 3.00
C GLU A 169 13.43 22.25 2.54
N LEU A 170 13.02 21.29 3.37
CA LEU A 170 11.73 20.62 3.23
C LEU A 170 10.65 21.63 3.63
N THR A 171 9.93 22.19 2.67
CA THR A 171 8.75 23.00 2.98
C THR A 171 7.69 22.05 3.54
N ASP A 172 7.47 22.12 4.85
CA ASP A 172 6.56 21.22 5.54
C ASP A 172 5.12 21.56 5.14
N GLN A 173 4.59 20.84 4.15
CA GLN A 173 3.21 21.01 3.72
C GLN A 173 2.21 20.67 4.83
N ARG A 174 2.62 19.98 5.91
CA ARG A 174 1.77 19.90 7.10
C ARG A 174 1.54 21.26 7.72
N ALA A 175 2.56 22.12 7.79
CA ALA A 175 2.41 23.48 8.30
C ALA A 175 1.51 24.31 7.38
N GLN A 176 1.69 24.21 6.05
CA GLN A 176 0.84 24.92 5.08
C GLN A 176 -0.59 24.39 5.02
N GLN A 177 -0.79 23.08 5.13
CA GLN A 177 -2.11 22.45 5.16
C GLN A 177 -2.80 22.71 6.51
N SER A 178 -2.06 22.71 7.63
CA SER A 178 -2.61 23.15 8.92
C SER A 178 -2.96 24.63 8.90
N ASP A 179 -2.11 25.50 8.35
CA ASP A 179 -2.39 26.94 8.20
C ASP A 179 -3.61 27.18 7.30
N MET A 180 -3.71 26.49 6.16
CA MET A 180 -4.88 26.59 5.28
C MET A 180 -6.17 26.06 5.93
N THR A 181 -6.11 24.96 6.68
CA THR A 181 -7.30 24.43 7.38
C THR A 181 -7.72 25.30 8.55
N LEU A 182 -6.77 25.93 9.26
CA LEU A 182 -7.06 26.91 10.30
C LEU A 182 -7.69 28.17 9.70
N GLN A 183 -7.16 28.65 8.58
CA GLN A 183 -7.71 29.81 7.88
C GLN A 183 -9.12 29.53 7.33
N ALA A 184 -9.36 28.35 6.78
CA ALA A 184 -10.69 27.92 6.34
C ALA A 184 -11.69 27.80 7.52
N TYR A 185 -11.24 27.35 8.69
CA TYR A 185 -12.07 27.30 9.89
C TYR A 185 -12.46 28.71 10.37
N ASP A 186 -11.51 29.64 10.46
CA ASP A 186 -11.77 31.00 10.93
C ASP A 186 -12.71 31.77 9.97
N ASP A 187 -12.55 31.58 8.67
CA ASP A 187 -13.43 32.17 7.65
C ASP A 187 -14.87 31.65 7.77
N LEU A 188 -15.05 30.34 7.94
CA LEU A 188 -16.37 29.72 8.11
C LEU A 188 -17.02 30.13 9.44
N LEU A 189 -16.25 30.23 10.53
CA LEU A 189 -16.76 30.73 11.81
C LEU A 189 -17.24 32.18 11.70
N SER A 190 -16.50 33.03 10.96
CA SER A 190 -16.92 34.42 10.71
C SER A 190 -18.20 34.49 9.87
N GLN A 191 -18.33 33.63 8.86
CA GLN A 191 -19.55 33.54 8.04
C GLN A 191 -20.76 33.07 8.85
N ILE A 192 -20.58 32.08 9.74
CA ILE A 192 -21.63 31.65 10.69
C ILE A 192 -22.07 32.82 11.57
N GLN A 193 -21.13 33.55 12.18
CA GLN A 193 -21.47 34.67 13.06
C GLN A 193 -22.18 35.81 12.34
N LYS A 194 -21.90 36.02 11.06
CA LYS A 194 -22.50 37.05 10.20
C LYS A 194 -23.72 36.57 9.42
N ALA A 195 -24.11 35.30 9.53
CA ALA A 195 -25.28 34.81 8.83
C ALA A 195 -26.54 35.50 9.38
N ASP A 196 -27.34 36.06 8.48
CA ASP A 196 -28.54 36.83 8.81
C ASP A 196 -29.84 36.01 8.64
N ASP A 197 -29.73 34.82 8.04
CA ASP A 197 -30.85 33.89 7.87
C ASP A 197 -30.41 32.43 8.02
N VAL A 198 -31.38 31.56 8.27
CA VAL A 198 -31.17 30.14 8.57
C VAL A 198 -30.72 29.34 7.34
N GLU A 199 -31.07 29.79 6.13
CA GLU A 199 -30.71 29.10 4.88
C GLU A 199 -29.23 29.32 4.55
N VAL A 200 -28.74 30.56 4.66
CA VAL A 200 -27.32 30.93 4.54
C VAL A 200 -26.51 30.21 5.61
N LEU A 201 -27.01 30.16 6.84
CA LEU A 201 -26.33 29.44 7.92
C LEU A 201 -26.17 27.95 7.61
N ALA A 202 -27.20 27.30 7.03
CA ALA A 202 -27.14 25.91 6.61
C ALA A 202 -26.17 25.69 5.43
N LEU A 203 -26.11 26.63 4.48
CA LEU A 203 -25.20 26.58 3.34
C LEU A 203 -23.74 26.67 3.79
N VAL A 204 -23.42 27.54 4.74
CA VAL A 204 -22.07 27.68 5.31
C VAL A 204 -21.66 26.42 6.07
N MET A 205 -22.60 25.74 6.72
CA MET A 205 -22.30 24.48 7.37
C MET A 205 -22.05 23.34 6.36
N ASP A 206 -22.68 23.39 5.18
CA ASP A 206 -22.49 22.36 4.16
C ASP A 206 -21.10 22.41 3.51
N SER A 207 -20.48 23.58 3.47
CA SER A 207 -19.09 23.75 2.98
C SER A 207 -18.03 23.31 4.00
N ALA A 208 -18.42 23.04 5.25
CA ALA A 208 -17.51 22.60 6.31
C ALA A 208 -17.19 21.09 6.30
N ARG A 209 -17.68 20.33 5.30
CA ARG A 209 -17.54 18.86 5.21
C ARG A 209 -16.09 18.37 5.19
N ASP A 210 -15.19 19.17 4.65
CA ASP A 210 -13.77 18.81 4.48
C ASP A 210 -12.89 19.24 5.66
N LEU A 211 -13.47 19.83 6.71
CA LEU A 211 -12.73 20.21 7.91
C LEU A 211 -12.40 19.00 8.81
N PRO A 212 -11.27 19.06 9.54
CA PRO A 212 -10.94 18.11 10.60
C PRO A 212 -12.07 17.96 11.63
N ALA A 213 -12.23 16.75 12.18
CA ALA A 213 -13.36 16.40 13.05
C ALA A 213 -13.46 17.24 14.33
N ASP A 214 -12.32 17.69 14.87
CA ASP A 214 -12.25 18.56 16.04
C ASP A 214 -12.77 19.97 15.75
N GLN A 215 -12.41 20.53 14.60
CA GLN A 215 -12.86 21.85 14.14
C GLN A 215 -14.34 21.83 13.75
N LEU A 216 -14.77 20.79 13.05
CA LEU A 216 -16.16 20.58 12.67
C LEU A 216 -17.09 20.50 13.90
N THR A 217 -16.61 19.92 15.00
CA THR A 217 -17.37 19.87 16.27
C THR A 217 -17.57 21.26 16.87
N LYS A 218 -16.55 22.11 16.86
CA LYS A 218 -16.64 23.50 17.34
C LYS A 218 -17.55 24.35 16.45
N LEU A 219 -17.44 24.18 15.14
CA LEU A 219 -18.26 24.89 14.15
C LEU A 219 -19.74 24.49 14.24
N LYS A 220 -20.03 23.22 14.56
CA LYS A 220 -21.38 22.72 14.90
C LYS A 220 -21.98 23.42 16.11
N GLN A 221 -21.19 23.60 17.17
CA GLN A 221 -21.67 24.34 18.33
C GLN A 221 -22.02 25.78 17.97
N ALA A 222 -21.11 26.48 17.26
CA ALA A 222 -21.35 27.86 16.83
C ALA A 222 -22.57 28.00 15.88
N TYR A 223 -22.79 27.00 15.03
CA TYR A 223 -23.98 26.92 14.17
C TYR A 223 -25.27 26.84 14.99
N GLU A 224 -25.36 25.93 15.96
CA GLU A 224 -26.57 25.79 16.78
C GLU A 224 -26.81 27.05 17.62
N ASP A 225 -25.76 27.62 18.23
CA ASP A 225 -25.86 28.86 19.01
C ASP A 225 -26.39 30.03 18.15
N ARG A 226 -25.90 30.17 16.90
CA ARG A 226 -26.37 31.23 15.99
C ARG A 226 -27.79 30.96 15.49
N LYS A 227 -28.12 29.69 15.21
CA LYS A 227 -29.45 29.28 14.77
C LYS A 227 -30.51 29.55 15.82
N GLU A 228 -30.22 29.31 17.10
CA GLU A 228 -31.11 29.66 18.21
C GLU A 228 -31.38 31.17 18.25
N VAL A 229 -30.37 32.00 18.03
CA VAL A 229 -30.53 33.47 17.96
C VAL A 229 -31.39 33.89 16.76
N LEU A 230 -31.22 33.27 15.60
CA LEU A 230 -31.98 33.61 14.38
C LEU A 230 -33.44 33.10 14.39
N ILE A 231 -33.73 32.02 15.14
CA ILE A 231 -35.09 31.48 15.29
C ILE A 231 -35.81 32.13 16.49
N GLY A 232 -35.05 32.63 17.47
CA GLY A 232 -35.57 33.30 18.67
C GLY A 232 -35.70 34.82 18.59
N ALA A 233 -35.23 35.46 17.50
CA ALA A 233 -35.38 36.88 17.20
C ALA A 233 -36.51 37.12 16.18
#